data_AF-A0A662VW72-F1
#
_entry.id   AF-A0A662VW72-F1
#
_cell.length_a   1.000
_cell.length_b   1.000
_cell.length_c   1.000
_cell.angle_alpha   90.00
_cell.angle_beta   90.00
_cell.angle_gamma   90.00
#
_symmetry.space_group_name_H-M   'P 1'
#
loop_
_entity.id
_entity.type
_entity.pdbx_description
1 polymer ?
#
loop_
_entity_poly.entity_id
_entity_poly.type
_entity_poly.pdbx_seq_one_letter_code
_entity_poly.pdbx_strand_id
1 'polypeptide(L)'
;MHKKMDEYAYRIMGVGEWRALISAEDVEIKGYSPIIIKINKVEFPPNSICLMLARMRHALGAVVEILHVGEPKYVEKVRYAGSVLFLPIHDGVIKKGELLGVVNVIYIKPVKKSRIRHIFEKLEKMLSMDVDHLVESEDWPYLFK
;
A
#
# COMPACT_ATOMS: atom_id res chain seq x y z
N MET A 1 22.08 -11.03 9.89
CA MET A 1 23.08 -9.95 9.76
C MET A 1 22.45 -8.82 8.93
N HIS A 2 21.80 -7.85 9.57
CA HIS A 2 21.22 -6.70 8.86
C HIS A 2 22.37 -5.83 8.33
N LYS A 3 22.53 -5.81 7.00
CA LYS A 3 23.52 -4.95 6.33
C LYS A 3 23.19 -3.51 6.73
N LYS A 4 24.18 -2.74 7.19
CA LYS A 4 24.05 -1.30 7.48
C LYS A 4 23.53 -0.65 6.20
N MET A 5 22.22 -0.34 6.16
CA MET A 5 21.59 0.22 4.98
C MET A 5 22.01 1.68 4.89
N ASP A 6 22.69 2.05 3.81
CA ASP A 6 22.81 3.46 3.41
C ASP A 6 21.41 4.08 3.37
N GLU A 7 21.27 5.38 3.65
CA GLU A 7 19.96 6.01 3.68
C GLU A 7 19.29 5.98 2.29
N TYR A 8 18.32 5.09 2.11
CA TYR A 8 17.49 4.98 0.91
C TYR A 8 16.17 5.71 1.10
N ALA A 9 15.72 6.41 0.07
CA ALA A 9 14.35 6.86 -0.06
C ALA A 9 13.76 6.39 -1.39
N TYR A 10 12.47 6.63 -1.59
CA TYR A 10 11.74 6.18 -2.77
C TYR A 10 11.08 7.36 -3.46
N ARG A 11 11.29 7.47 -4.77
CA ARG A 11 10.57 8.42 -5.62
C ARG A 11 9.40 7.71 -6.30
N ILE A 12 8.19 8.24 -6.17
CA ILE A 12 7.01 7.77 -6.91
C ILE A 12 7.20 8.11 -8.40
N MET A 13 7.03 7.11 -9.27
CA MET A 13 7.28 7.23 -10.72
C MET A 13 6.10 7.78 -11.52
N GLY A 14 4.97 8.09 -10.86
CA GLY A 14 3.77 8.62 -11.52
C GLY A 14 2.93 7.58 -12.26
N VAL A 15 3.27 6.29 -12.12
CA VAL A 15 2.49 5.17 -12.65
C VAL A 15 1.90 4.41 -11.48
N GLY A 16 0.57 4.25 -11.50
CA GLY A 16 -0.19 3.45 -10.56
C GLY A 16 -1.17 2.57 -11.31
N GLU A 17 -1.34 1.33 -10.88
CA GLU A 17 -2.31 0.39 -11.43
C GLU A 17 -3.22 -0.13 -10.31
N TRP A 18 -4.47 -0.41 -10.65
CA TRP A 18 -5.41 -0.99 -9.71
C TRP A 18 -5.38 -2.51 -9.81
N ARG A 19 -5.27 -3.18 -8.67
CA ARG A 19 -5.38 -4.64 -8.56
C ARG A 19 -6.60 -4.99 -7.73
N ALA A 20 -7.47 -5.81 -8.30
CA ALA A 20 -8.66 -6.32 -7.62
C ALA A 20 -8.29 -7.42 -6.62
N LEU A 21 -8.96 -7.41 -5.48
CA LEU A 21 -8.90 -8.45 -4.45
C LEU A 21 -10.17 -9.29 -4.61
N ILE A 22 -10.06 -10.40 -5.33
CA ILE A 22 -11.18 -11.28 -5.67
C ILE A 22 -11.17 -12.51 -4.76
N SER A 23 -12.31 -12.85 -4.15
CA SER A 23 -12.41 -14.04 -3.30
C SER A 23 -12.09 -15.32 -4.07
N ALA A 24 -11.24 -16.17 -3.51
CA ALA A 24 -10.91 -17.48 -4.06
C ALA A 24 -11.74 -18.62 -3.44
N GLU A 25 -12.57 -18.33 -2.43
CA GLU A 25 -13.37 -19.31 -1.70
C GLU A 25 -14.78 -18.80 -1.38
N ASP A 26 -15.68 -19.74 -1.12
CA ASP A 26 -16.96 -19.47 -0.49
C ASP A 26 -16.75 -19.47 1.03
N VAL A 27 -17.18 -18.42 1.72
CA VAL A 27 -16.99 -18.29 3.16
C VAL A 27 -18.22 -17.69 3.83
N GLU A 28 -18.72 -18.37 4.87
CA GLU A 28 -19.73 -17.81 5.76
C GLU A 28 -19.05 -16.87 6.75
N ILE A 29 -19.64 -15.69 6.92
CA ILE A 29 -19.09 -14.63 7.76
C ILE A 29 -20.10 -14.20 8.81
N LYS A 30 -19.56 -13.80 9.96
CA LYS A 30 -20.32 -13.22 11.07
C LYS A 30 -19.97 -11.74 11.21
N GLY A 31 -20.97 -10.89 11.29
CA GLY A 31 -20.84 -9.46 11.52
C GLY A 31 -19.94 -9.16 12.72
N TYR A 32 -19.07 -8.17 12.57
CA TYR A 32 -18.14 -7.68 13.59
C TYR A 32 -17.09 -8.71 14.05
N SER A 33 -16.93 -9.82 13.34
CA SER A 33 -15.88 -10.80 13.60
C SER A 33 -14.87 -10.80 12.44
N PRO A 34 -13.69 -10.15 12.60
CA PRO A 34 -12.67 -10.15 11.56
C PRO A 34 -12.27 -11.56 11.14
N ILE A 35 -12.08 -11.76 9.84
CA ILE A 35 -11.80 -13.06 9.25
C ILE A 35 -10.75 -12.95 8.14
N ILE A 36 -9.92 -13.98 8.00
CA ILE A 36 -8.99 -14.09 6.88
C ILE A 36 -9.69 -14.80 5.73
N ILE A 37 -9.71 -14.17 4.57
CA ILE A 37 -10.31 -14.71 3.35
C ILE A 37 -9.22 -14.90 2.30
N LYS A 38 -9.16 -16.09 1.67
CA LYS A 38 -8.29 -16.35 0.54
C LYS A 38 -8.75 -15.58 -0.68
N ILE A 39 -7.79 -14.98 -1.36
CA ILE A 39 -8.02 -14.26 -2.60
C ILE A 39 -7.26 -14.91 -3.75
N ASN A 40 -7.69 -14.62 -4.98
CA ASN A 40 -6.87 -14.90 -6.14
C ASN A 40 -5.50 -14.22 -5.96
N LYS A 41 -4.44 -14.95 -6.31
CA LYS A 41 -3.06 -14.50 -6.11
C LYS A 41 -2.85 -13.15 -6.81
N VAL A 42 -2.49 -12.13 -6.03
CA VAL A 42 -2.11 -10.81 -6.55
C VAL A 42 -0.60 -10.70 -6.56
N GLU A 43 -0.03 -10.37 -7.71
CA GLU A 43 1.40 -10.12 -7.87
C GLU A 43 1.70 -8.62 -7.76
N PHE A 44 2.73 -8.31 -6.99
CA PHE A 44 3.31 -6.97 -6.89
C PHE A 44 4.67 -6.98 -7.59
N PRO A 45 4.81 -6.25 -8.71
CA PRO A 45 6.05 -6.19 -9.47
C PRO A 45 7.22 -5.64 -8.64
N PRO A 46 8.46 -5.91 -9.04
CA PRO A 46 9.63 -5.27 -8.45
C PRO A 46 9.53 -3.73 -8.53
N ASN A 47 10.08 -3.05 -7.53
CA ASN A 47 10.05 -1.60 -7.40
C ASN A 47 8.63 -1.04 -7.40
N SER A 48 7.71 -1.70 -6.71
CA SER A 48 6.37 -1.19 -6.44
C SER A 48 6.08 -1.12 -4.96
N ILE A 49 5.08 -0.35 -4.57
CA ILE A 49 4.46 -0.37 -3.25
C ILE A 49 2.96 -0.59 -3.41
N CYS A 50 2.37 -1.23 -2.41
CA CYS A 50 0.92 -1.39 -2.34
C CYS A 50 0.38 -0.29 -1.41
N LEU A 51 -0.55 0.50 -1.92
CA LEU A 51 -1.39 1.37 -1.10
C LEU A 51 -2.80 0.80 -1.08
N MET A 52 -3.24 0.47 0.14
CA MET A 52 -4.60 0.02 0.34
C MET A 52 -5.58 1.18 0.16
N LEU A 53 -6.61 0.96 -0.66
CA LEU A 53 -7.73 1.88 -0.75
C LEU A 53 -8.82 1.36 0.20
N ALA A 54 -8.75 1.73 1.48
CA ALA A 54 -9.66 1.28 2.54
C ALA A 54 -11.08 1.89 2.39
N ARG A 55 -11.75 1.58 1.29
CA ARG A 55 -13.15 1.91 1.03
C ARG A 55 -13.94 0.62 1.01
N MET A 56 -15.10 0.62 1.65
CA MET A 56 -16.04 -0.49 1.61
C MET A 56 -16.48 -0.74 0.16
N ARG A 57 -16.00 -1.84 -0.43
CA ARG A 57 -16.30 -2.25 -1.82
C ARG A 57 -17.19 -3.48 -1.89
N HIS A 58 -17.35 -4.19 -0.77
CA HIS A 58 -18.22 -5.34 -0.66
C HIS A 58 -19.42 -4.99 0.23
N ALA A 59 -20.62 -5.46 -0.11
CA ALA A 59 -21.84 -5.12 0.64
C ALA A 59 -21.79 -5.56 2.12
N LEU A 60 -21.05 -6.64 2.42
CA LEU A 60 -20.97 -7.22 3.75
C LEU A 60 -19.83 -6.67 4.63
N GLY A 61 -18.94 -5.81 4.11
CA GLY A 61 -17.79 -5.33 4.87
C GLY A 61 -16.66 -4.73 4.04
N ALA A 62 -15.49 -4.59 4.66
CA ALA A 62 -14.32 -3.99 4.04
C ALA A 62 -13.05 -4.81 4.27
N VAL A 63 -12.12 -4.75 3.31
CA VAL A 63 -10.75 -5.22 3.49
C VAL A 63 -9.99 -4.20 4.36
N VAL A 64 -9.39 -4.70 5.43
CA VAL A 64 -8.60 -3.91 6.41
C VAL A 64 -7.11 -4.05 6.16
N GLU A 65 -6.65 -5.19 5.64
CA GLU A 65 -5.24 -5.41 5.34
C GLU A 65 -5.09 -6.51 4.28
N ILE A 66 -4.01 -6.48 3.51
CA ILE A 66 -3.61 -7.57 2.63
C ILE A 66 -2.50 -8.38 3.30
N LEU A 67 -2.64 -9.70 3.29
CA LEU A 67 -1.68 -10.59 3.91
C LEU A 67 -0.69 -11.12 2.87
N HIS A 68 0.59 -10.86 3.13
CA HIS A 68 1.70 -11.35 2.33
C HIS A 68 1.89 -12.85 2.51
N VAL A 69 2.32 -13.52 1.43
CA VAL A 69 2.72 -14.94 1.48
C VAL A 69 4.23 -15.03 1.71
N GLY A 70 4.63 -15.51 2.89
CA GLY A 70 6.03 -15.75 3.25
C GLY A 70 6.67 -14.58 4.03
N GLU A 71 7.99 -14.46 3.92
CA GLU A 71 8.78 -13.48 4.67
C GLU A 71 8.79 -12.10 4.00
N PRO A 72 8.89 -10.99 4.78
CA PRO A 72 9.06 -9.65 4.23
C PRO A 72 10.23 -9.56 3.25
N LYS A 73 9.98 -9.00 2.07
CA LYS A 73 11.00 -8.83 1.02
C LYS A 73 11.26 -7.35 0.74
N TYR A 74 12.49 -7.07 0.32
CA TYR A 74 12.85 -5.77 -0.25
C TYR A 74 12.00 -5.44 -1.49
N VAL A 75 11.85 -4.15 -1.78
CA VAL A 75 10.98 -3.67 -2.87
C VAL A 75 11.45 -4.12 -4.24
N GLU A 76 12.73 -4.43 -4.42
CA GLU A 76 13.34 -4.92 -5.66
C GLU A 76 12.94 -6.37 -5.99
N LYS A 77 12.24 -7.06 -5.08
CA LYS A 77 11.77 -8.44 -5.28
C LYS A 77 10.28 -8.46 -5.60
N VAL A 78 9.88 -9.44 -6.42
CA VAL A 78 8.48 -9.77 -6.64
C VAL A 78 7.84 -10.22 -5.32
N ARG A 79 6.65 -9.70 -5.02
CA ARG A 79 5.86 -10.06 -3.84
C ARG A 79 4.48 -10.53 -4.26
N TYR A 80 3.85 -11.30 -3.38
CA TYR A 80 2.52 -11.84 -3.62
C TYR A 80 1.63 -11.64 -2.40
N ALA A 81 0.34 -11.49 -2.65
CA ALA A 81 -0.71 -11.64 -1.66
C ALA A 81 -1.63 -12.78 -2.04
N GLY A 82 -2.05 -13.56 -1.03
CA GLY A 82 -2.96 -14.68 -1.19
C GLY A 82 -4.14 -14.64 -0.25
N SER A 83 -4.17 -13.70 0.70
CA SER A 83 -5.29 -13.55 1.63
C SER A 83 -5.46 -12.09 2.04
N VAL A 84 -6.63 -11.77 2.58
CA VAL A 84 -6.96 -10.46 3.12
C VAL A 84 -7.54 -10.62 4.52
N LEU A 85 -7.31 -9.63 5.37
CA LEU A 85 -8.09 -9.45 6.59
C LEU A 85 -9.35 -8.67 6.21
N PHE A 86 -10.50 -9.32 6.36
CA PHE A 86 -11.80 -8.74 6.08
C PHE A 86 -12.52 -8.44 7.40
N LEU A 87 -13.15 -7.27 7.49
CA LEU A 87 -14.02 -6.88 8.60
C LEU A 87 -15.47 -6.88 8.12
N PRO A 88 -16.25 -7.94 8.46
CA PRO A 88 -17.68 -7.97 8.21
C PRO A 88 -18.43 -6.96 9.09
N ILE A 89 -19.49 -6.37 8.56
CA ILE A 89 -20.46 -5.57 9.33
C ILE A 89 -21.83 -6.26 9.47
N HIS A 90 -22.07 -7.29 8.65
CA HIS A 90 -23.27 -8.11 8.66
C HIS A 90 -22.92 -9.59 8.51
N ASP A 91 -23.82 -10.45 8.97
CA ASP A 91 -23.76 -11.88 8.69
C ASP A 91 -24.06 -12.12 7.21
N GLY A 92 -23.47 -13.15 6.62
CA GLY A 92 -23.75 -13.52 5.23
C GLY A 92 -22.75 -14.51 4.66
N VAL A 93 -22.78 -14.63 3.34
CA VAL A 93 -21.89 -15.52 2.59
C VAL A 93 -21.19 -14.72 1.51
N ILE A 94 -19.86 -14.74 1.55
CA ILE A 94 -19.03 -14.24 0.45
C ILE A 94 -18.80 -15.40 -0.50
N LYS A 95 -19.03 -15.18 -1.79
CA LYS A 95 -18.86 -16.19 -2.84
C LYS A 95 -17.54 -16.06 -3.56
N LYS A 96 -17.01 -17.19 -4.01
CA LYS A 96 -15.84 -17.25 -4.88
C LYS A 96 -16.11 -16.41 -6.14
N GLY A 97 -15.16 -15.56 -6.48
CA GLY A 97 -15.26 -14.63 -7.62
C GLY A 97 -15.79 -13.24 -7.25
N GLU A 98 -16.28 -13.02 -6.02
CA GLU A 98 -16.74 -11.70 -5.58
C GLU A 98 -15.58 -10.73 -5.31
N LEU A 99 -15.81 -9.45 -5.58
CA LEU A 99 -14.87 -8.37 -5.35
C LEU A 99 -14.89 -7.95 -3.88
N LEU A 100 -13.80 -8.19 -3.16
CA LEU A 100 -13.64 -7.79 -1.76
C LEU A 100 -13.08 -6.37 -1.63
N GLY A 101 -12.19 -5.99 -2.54
CA GLY A 101 -11.46 -4.73 -2.46
C GLY A 101 -10.62 -4.45 -3.70
N VAL A 102 -9.96 -3.29 -3.69
CA VAL A 102 -9.02 -2.88 -4.74
C VAL A 102 -7.85 -2.18 -4.07
N VAL A 103 -6.65 -2.44 -4.56
CA VAL A 103 -5.44 -1.74 -4.13
C VAL A 103 -4.75 -1.03 -5.26
N ASN A 104 -3.99 0.00 -4.90
CA ASN A 104 -3.17 0.75 -5.83
C ASN A 104 -1.73 0.24 -5.73
N VAL A 105 -1.21 -0.26 -6.84
CA VAL A 105 0.18 -0.66 -6.98
C VAL A 105 0.90 0.50 -7.63
N ILE A 106 1.74 1.19 -6.86
CA ILE A 106 2.47 2.38 -7.29
C ILE A 106 3.92 2.01 -7.54
N TYR A 107 4.43 2.36 -8.72
CA TYR A 107 5.83 2.13 -9.06
C TYR A 107 6.72 3.19 -8.41
N ILE A 108 7.82 2.73 -7.83
CA ILE A 108 8.78 3.54 -7.10
C ILE A 108 10.18 3.36 -7.68
N LYS A 109 11.08 4.30 -7.37
CA LYS A 109 12.50 4.19 -7.68
C LYS A 109 13.31 4.43 -6.42
N PRO A 110 14.22 3.51 -6.04
CA PRO A 110 15.19 3.77 -4.98
C PRO A 110 16.07 4.96 -5.35
N VAL A 111 16.21 5.91 -4.42
CA VAL A 111 17.08 7.08 -4.54
C VAL A 111 17.93 7.20 -3.27
N LYS A 112 19.17 7.65 -3.42
CA LYS A 112 20.01 8.02 -2.27
C LYS A 112 19.44 9.27 -1.62
N LYS A 113 19.35 9.31 -0.29
CA LYS A 113 18.82 10.48 0.45
C LYS A 113 19.53 11.79 0.10
N SER A 114 20.84 11.74 -0.16
CA SER A 114 21.63 12.91 -0.60
C SER A 114 21.12 13.56 -1.90
N ARG A 115 20.40 12.83 -2.75
CA ARG A 115 19.87 13.33 -4.03
C ARG A 115 18.47 13.94 -3.91
N ILE A 116 17.77 13.70 -2.80
CA ILE A 116 16.45 14.27 -2.52
C ILE A 116 16.57 15.77 -2.26
N ARG A 117 17.64 16.21 -1.59
CA ARG A 117 17.93 17.62 -1.35
C ARG A 117 17.88 18.43 -2.65
N HIS A 118 18.52 17.95 -3.72
CA HIS A 118 18.51 18.62 -5.02
C HIS A 118 17.15 18.59 -5.75
N ILE A 119 16.27 17.63 -5.44
CA ILE A 119 14.91 17.60 -5.99
C ILE A 119 14.05 18.64 -5.27
N PHE A 120 14.17 18.74 -3.94
CA PHE A 120 13.50 19.78 -3.15
C PHE A 120 13.99 21.18 -3.50
N GLU A 121 15.30 21.40 -3.61
CA GLU A 121 15.89 22.69 -4.05
C GLU A 121 15.37 23.13 -5.45
N LYS A 122 15.07 22.17 -6.32
CA LYS A 122 14.51 22.46 -7.67
C LYS A 122 13.01 22.75 -7.63
N LEU A 123 12.27 22.09 -6.74
CA LEU A 123 10.84 22.35 -6.47
C LEU A 123 10.66 23.69 -5.75
N GLU A 124 11.53 24.02 -4.81
CA GLU A 124 11.64 25.31 -4.11
C GLU A 124 11.85 26.46 -5.10
N LYS A 125 12.79 26.33 -6.05
CA LYS A 125 12.95 27.30 -7.14
C LYS A 125 11.75 27.40 -8.08
N MET A 126 10.99 26.33 -8.24
CA MET A 126 9.82 26.28 -9.12
C MET A 126 8.55 26.84 -8.45
N LEU A 127 8.44 26.72 -7.12
CA LEU A 127 7.26 27.09 -6.34
C LEU A 127 7.48 28.30 -5.44
N SER A 128 8.70 28.86 -5.36
CA SER A 128 9.08 29.92 -4.42
C SER A 128 8.71 29.61 -2.97
N MET A 129 8.74 28.33 -2.59
CA MET A 129 8.41 27.88 -1.23
C MET A 129 9.71 27.66 -0.45
N ASP A 130 9.84 28.31 0.71
CA ASP A 130 10.96 28.14 1.63
C ASP A 130 10.88 26.77 2.32
N VAL A 131 11.67 25.82 1.83
CA VAL A 131 11.59 24.40 2.26
C VAL A 131 12.33 24.18 3.58
N ASP A 132 13.32 25.00 3.91
CA ASP A 132 14.08 24.91 5.16
C ASP A 132 13.14 25.11 6.36
N HIS A 133 12.20 26.07 6.28
CA HIS A 133 11.16 26.25 7.29
C HIS A 133 10.21 25.04 7.42
N LEU A 134 9.91 24.32 6.33
CA LEU A 134 9.01 23.16 6.37
C LEU A 134 9.67 21.93 6.99
N VAL A 135 10.96 21.72 6.74
CA VAL A 135 11.74 20.59 7.26
C VAL A 135 12.11 20.79 8.74
N GLU A 136 12.29 22.04 9.16
CA GLU A 136 12.57 22.40 10.56
C GLU A 136 11.31 22.55 11.42
N SER A 137 10.11 22.60 10.82
CA SER A 137 8.87 22.67 11.58
C SER A 137 8.62 21.38 12.37
N GLU A 138 8.28 21.51 13.66
CA GLU A 138 7.92 20.37 14.53
C GLU A 138 6.68 19.60 14.01
N ASP A 139 5.88 20.23 13.15
CA ASP A 139 4.69 19.66 12.53
C ASP A 139 4.97 18.82 11.29
N TRP A 140 6.23 18.70 10.87
CA TRP A 140 6.64 17.76 9.83
C TRP A 140 6.48 16.30 10.31
N PRO A 141 5.82 15.39 9.57
CA PRO A 141 5.37 15.47 8.17
C PRO A 141 3.86 15.72 7.97
N TYR A 142 3.15 16.31 8.94
CA TYR A 142 1.68 16.43 8.97
C TYR A 142 1.13 17.71 8.35
N LEU A 143 1.93 18.47 7.60
CA LEU A 143 1.59 19.77 7.02
C LEU A 143 0.51 19.74 5.91
N PHE A 144 -0.06 18.57 5.61
CA PHE A 144 -1.09 18.38 4.58
C PHE A 144 -2.42 17.86 5.17
N LYS A 145 -2.95 18.55 6.17
CA LYS A 145 -4.36 18.38 6.59
C LYS A 145 -5.30 19.11 5.65
#